data_AF-A0A7S0UGE7-F1
#
_entry.id   AF-A0A7S0UGE7-F1
#
_cell.length_a   1.000
_cell.length_b   1.000
_cell.length_c   1.000
_cell.angle_alpha   90.00
_cell.angle_beta   90.00
_cell.angle_gamma   90.00
#
_symmetry.space_group_name_H-M   'P 1'
#
loop_
_entity.id
_entity.type
_entity.pdbx_description
1 polymer ?
#
loop_
_entity_poly.entity_id
_entity_poly.type
_entity_poly.pdbx_seq_one_letter_code
_entity_poly.pdbx_strand_id
1 'polypeptide(L)'
;PTSERDMMIARAAKLRQSIVQQQDELITLERKIACCSDDGETTNLIPTGTNTNHLVISGISYSLYSSASVVNNLVIRLTKTFRSSSNVFLRKIDRVQKQVGPNNQKYEGKVGAYLFYELLSGLRIASKLATEPAQITKLLSDPRTPTLVPHAPAILARLDKLEAHVRPIIKGVLNDRQHLASIEPYLDEILERFDDIEPHLPWILENIDAL
;
A
#
# COMPACT_ATOMS: atom_id res chain seq x y z
N PRO A 1 -31.34 -29.19 -23.75
CA PRO A 1 -30.37 -29.31 -22.63
C PRO A 1 -29.36 -28.14 -22.66
N THR A 2 -29.54 -27.15 -21.80
CA THR A 2 -28.55 -26.08 -21.59
C THR A 2 -27.27 -26.70 -21.01
N SER A 3 -26.13 -26.41 -21.64
CA SER A 3 -24.84 -26.95 -21.22
C SER A 3 -24.54 -26.53 -19.78
N GLU A 4 -23.94 -27.41 -18.98
CA GLU A 4 -23.55 -27.13 -17.59
C GLU A 4 -22.68 -25.86 -17.48
N ARG A 5 -21.92 -25.57 -18.54
CA ARG A 5 -21.16 -24.32 -18.74
C ARG A 5 -22.04 -23.07 -18.77
N ASP A 6 -23.19 -23.13 -19.43
CA ASP A 6 -24.10 -21.98 -19.56
C ASP A 6 -24.78 -21.67 -18.22
N MET A 7 -25.08 -22.69 -17.43
CA MET A 7 -25.56 -22.50 -16.05
C MET A 7 -24.50 -21.86 -15.15
N MET A 8 -23.23 -22.26 -15.27
CA MET A 8 -22.15 -21.66 -14.50
C MET A 8 -21.93 -20.20 -14.87
N ILE A 9 -21.98 -19.86 -16.17
CA ILE A 9 -21.88 -18.48 -16.65
C ILE A 9 -23.04 -17.63 -16.11
N ALA A 10 -24.27 -18.16 -16.16
CA ALA A 10 -25.44 -17.45 -15.62
C ALA A 10 -25.35 -17.23 -14.10
N ARG A 11 -24.87 -18.21 -13.33
CA ARG A 11 -24.64 -18.07 -11.88
C ARG A 11 -23.54 -17.04 -11.58
N ALA A 12 -22.46 -17.04 -12.34
CA ALA A 12 -21.37 -16.07 -12.18
C ALA A 12 -21.83 -14.64 -12.50
N ALA A 13 -22.65 -14.46 -13.54
CA ALA A 13 -23.25 -13.17 -13.87
C ALA A 13 -24.19 -12.67 -12.76
N LYS A 14 -25.03 -13.56 -12.22
CA LYS A 14 -25.92 -13.24 -11.09
C LYS A 14 -25.15 -12.85 -9.83
N LEU A 15 -24.05 -13.53 -9.53
CA LEU A 15 -23.20 -13.20 -8.38
C LEU A 15 -22.53 -11.83 -8.55
N ARG A 16 -22.01 -11.52 -9.75
CA ARG A 16 -21.44 -10.19 -10.04
C ARG A 16 -22.46 -9.08 -9.87
N GLN A 17 -23.69 -9.28 -10.34
CA GLN A 17 -24.76 -8.31 -10.18
C GLN A 17 -25.13 -8.09 -8.71
N SER A 18 -25.18 -9.16 -7.91
CA SER A 18 -25.42 -9.07 -6.47
C SER A 18 -24.32 -8.30 -5.74
N ILE A 19 -23.05 -8.50 -6.12
CA ILE A 19 -21.92 -7.79 -5.50
C ILE A 19 -21.98 -6.29 -5.80
N VAL A 20 -22.26 -5.92 -7.05
CA VAL A 20 -22.38 -4.50 -7.44
C VAL A 20 -23.55 -3.85 -6.71
N GLN A 21 -24.70 -4.53 -6.61
CA GLN A 21 -25.85 -4.02 -5.89
C GLN A 21 -25.56 -3.81 -4.40
N GLN A 22 -24.84 -4.74 -3.76
CA GLN A 22 -24.42 -4.60 -2.37
C GLN A 22 -23.43 -3.45 -2.17
N GLN A 23 -22.55 -3.19 -3.13
CA GLN A 23 -21.63 -2.05 -3.09
C GLN A 23 -22.36 -0.71 -3.21
N ASP A 24 -23.33 -0.60 -4.11
CA ASP A 24 -24.15 0.62 -4.26
C ASP A 24 -25.01 0.89 -3.01
N GLU A 25 -25.54 -0.16 -2.39
CA GLU A 25 -26.28 -0.05 -1.13
C GLU A 25 -25.38 0.42 0.01
N LEU A 26 -24.16 -0.14 0.11
CA LEU A 26 -23.16 0.28 1.09
C LEU A 26 -22.74 1.75 0.90
N ILE A 27 -22.47 2.18 -0.34
CA ILE A 27 -22.13 3.58 -0.64
C ILE A 27 -23.29 4.52 -0.28
N THR A 28 -24.53 4.08 -0.52
CA THR A 28 -25.73 4.85 -0.17
C THR A 28 -25.91 4.97 1.34
N LEU A 29 -25.64 3.89 2.09
CA LEU A 29 -25.67 3.88 3.54
C LEU A 29 -24.55 4.74 4.14
N GLU A 30 -23.33 4.68 3.59
CA GLU A 30 -22.21 5.54 3.99
C GLU A 30 -22.57 7.03 3.82
N ARG A 31 -23.20 7.40 2.69
CA ARG A 31 -23.68 8.77 2.46
C ARG A 31 -24.77 9.18 3.45
N LYS A 32 -25.69 8.27 3.80
CA LYS A 32 -26.72 8.54 4.81
C LYS A 32 -26.14 8.73 6.21
N ILE A 33 -25.14 7.94 6.57
CA ILE A 33 -24.44 8.08 7.86
C ILE A 33 -23.68 9.41 7.92
N ALA A 34 -23.07 9.84 6.81
CA ALA A 34 -22.39 11.14 6.73
C ALA A 34 -23.34 12.34 6.88
N CYS A 35 -24.58 12.25 6.38
CA CYS A 35 -25.54 13.36 6.44
C CYS A 35 -26.29 13.48 7.78
N CYS A 36 -26.24 12.47 8.66
CA CYS A 36 -26.95 12.52 9.95
C CYS A 36 -26.05 12.90 11.14
N SER A 37 -24.83 13.41 10.91
CA SER A 37 -23.92 13.86 11.98
C SER A 37 -23.93 15.37 12.22
N ASP A 38 -24.83 16.11 11.57
CA ASP A 38 -25.01 17.54 11.83
C ASP A 38 -26.52 17.82 11.78
N ASP A 39 -27.11 18.07 12.95
CA ASP A 39 -28.28 18.93 13.16
C ASP A 39 -28.70 18.91 14.66
N GLY A 40 -28.54 20.03 15.36
CA GLY A 40 -29.52 20.49 16.38
C GLY A 40 -29.21 20.32 17.87
N GLU A 41 -28.66 21.39 18.46
CA GLU A 41 -28.85 21.95 19.82
C GLU A 41 -29.54 21.18 20.99
N THR A 42 -28.89 21.33 22.16
CA THR A 42 -29.41 21.46 23.54
C THR A 42 -29.91 20.24 24.32
N THR A 43 -29.12 19.82 25.32
CA THR A 43 -29.40 19.71 26.78
C THR A 43 -28.62 18.57 27.46
N ASN A 44 -28.25 18.82 28.71
CA ASN A 44 -27.51 17.93 29.60
C ASN A 44 -27.96 16.47 29.59
N LEU A 45 -27.00 15.53 29.58
CA LEU A 45 -26.84 14.39 30.50
C LEU A 45 -25.96 13.31 29.84
N ILE A 46 -24.90 12.92 30.56
CA ILE A 46 -24.09 11.71 30.29
C ILE A 46 -25.04 10.50 30.24
N PRO A 47 -24.98 9.61 29.22
CA PRO A 47 -24.22 8.36 29.40
C PRO A 47 -23.57 7.79 28.13
N THR A 48 -22.32 7.33 28.30
CA THR A 48 -21.71 6.12 27.71
C THR A 48 -22.28 5.59 26.38
N GLY A 49 -21.48 5.70 25.32
CA GLY A 49 -21.68 4.99 24.06
C GLY A 49 -20.38 4.92 23.27
N THR A 50 -19.51 3.98 23.64
CA THR A 50 -18.28 3.65 22.91
C THR A 50 -18.62 3.17 21.49
N ASN A 51 -18.31 3.98 20.48
CA ASN A 51 -18.18 3.49 19.10
C ASN A 51 -16.77 3.79 18.60
N THR A 52 -15.86 2.90 18.95
CA THR A 52 -14.57 2.70 18.30
C THR A 52 -14.81 2.35 16.83
N ASN A 53 -14.68 3.34 15.94
CA ASN A 53 -14.62 3.08 14.51
C ASN A 53 -13.26 2.44 14.19
N HIS A 54 -13.25 1.12 14.20
CA HIS A 54 -12.16 0.27 13.75
C HIS A 54 -12.00 0.44 12.24
N LEU A 55 -11.02 1.24 11.81
CA LEU A 55 -10.64 1.35 10.41
C LEU A 55 -10.03 -0.01 9.99
N VAL A 56 -10.86 -0.90 9.46
CA VAL A 56 -10.42 -2.15 8.84
C VAL A 56 -9.83 -1.80 7.47
N ILE A 57 -8.55 -1.43 7.46
CA ILE A 57 -7.72 -1.70 6.28
C ILE A 57 -7.45 -3.20 6.36
N SER A 58 -8.11 -3.96 5.49
CA SER A 58 -7.99 -5.42 5.44
C SER A 58 -6.52 -5.84 5.49
N GLY A 59 -6.07 -6.30 6.67
CA GLY A 59 -4.73 -6.84 6.89
C GLY A 59 -3.99 -6.38 8.16
N ILE A 60 -4.24 -5.20 8.75
CA ILE A 60 -3.47 -4.78 9.94
C ILE A 60 -4.31 -3.99 10.94
N SER A 61 -4.71 -4.66 12.02
CA SER A 61 -5.43 -4.07 13.16
C SER A 61 -4.43 -3.40 14.10
N TYR A 62 -4.36 -2.07 14.12
CA TYR A 62 -3.59 -1.32 15.13
C TYR A 62 -4.54 -0.83 16.22
N SER A 63 -4.49 -1.43 17.41
CA SER A 63 -5.12 -0.88 18.61
C SER A 63 -4.19 0.14 19.26
N LEU A 64 -4.46 1.43 19.08
CA LEU A 64 -3.71 2.50 19.74
C LEU A 64 -4.67 3.34 20.59
N TYR A 65 -4.55 3.20 21.90
CA TYR A 65 -5.25 3.98 22.91
C TYR A 65 -4.59 5.37 23.07
N SER A 66 -5.44 6.40 23.00
CA SER A 66 -5.33 7.71 23.68
C SER A 66 -4.25 8.73 23.23
N SER A 67 -4.58 9.51 22.20
CA SER A 67 -4.81 10.96 22.28
C SER A 67 -5.36 11.38 20.91
N ALA A 68 -6.59 11.90 20.87
CA ALA A 68 -7.32 12.09 19.61
C ALA A 68 -6.56 12.94 18.58
N SER A 69 -5.75 13.91 19.05
CA SER A 69 -4.88 14.74 18.20
C SER A 69 -3.70 13.96 17.59
N VAL A 70 -3.04 13.09 18.36
CA VAL A 70 -1.91 12.28 17.88
C VAL A 70 -2.37 11.23 16.87
N VAL A 71 -3.51 10.59 17.14
CA VAL A 71 -4.12 9.63 16.22
C VAL A 71 -4.57 10.31 14.93
N ASN A 72 -5.20 11.48 15.03
CA ASN A 72 -5.65 12.22 13.84
C ASN A 72 -4.46 12.66 12.97
N ASN A 73 -3.40 13.20 13.58
CA ASN A 73 -2.19 13.59 12.85
C ASN A 73 -1.50 12.40 12.16
N LEU A 74 -1.48 11.24 12.83
CA LEU A 74 -0.93 10.02 12.25
C LEU A 74 -1.79 9.52 11.07
N VAL A 75 -3.11 9.49 11.21
CA VAL A 75 -4.02 9.09 10.12
C VAL A 75 -3.91 10.05 8.94
N ILE A 76 -3.84 11.37 9.19
CA ILE A 76 -3.62 12.37 8.13
C ILE A 76 -2.29 12.14 7.42
N ARG A 77 -1.21 11.86 8.16
CA ARG A 77 0.10 11.55 7.56
C ARG A 77 0.05 10.27 6.73
N LEU A 78 -0.53 9.20 7.26
CA LEU A 78 -0.66 7.92 6.55
C LEU A 78 -1.47 8.08 5.26
N THR A 79 -2.62 8.76 5.33
CA THR A 79 -3.48 8.98 4.15
C THR A 79 -2.82 9.86 3.11
N LYS A 80 -2.13 10.93 3.54
CA LYS A 80 -1.36 11.80 2.64
C LYS A 80 -0.25 11.03 1.92
N THR A 81 0.49 10.22 2.67
CA THR A 81 1.60 9.40 2.15
C THR A 81 1.07 8.33 1.21
N PHE A 82 0.01 7.61 1.60
CA PHE A 82 -0.65 6.64 0.73
C PHE A 82 -1.15 7.26 -0.58
N ARG A 83 -1.71 8.46 -0.52
CA ARG A 83 -2.14 9.20 -1.72
C ARG A 83 -0.94 9.59 -2.60
N SER A 84 0.13 10.11 -2.01
CA SER A 84 1.39 10.42 -2.71
C SER A 84 1.95 9.17 -3.41
N SER A 85 2.06 8.09 -2.67
CA SER A 85 2.53 6.79 -3.14
C SER A 85 1.67 6.24 -4.28
N SER A 86 0.34 6.39 -4.18
CA SER A 86 -0.59 6.03 -5.24
C SER A 86 -0.36 6.85 -6.51
N ASN A 87 -0.04 8.14 -6.39
CA ASN A 87 0.29 8.97 -7.54
C ASN A 87 1.57 8.49 -8.24
N VAL A 88 2.59 8.07 -7.49
CA VAL A 88 3.83 7.47 -8.04
C VAL A 88 3.49 6.22 -8.86
N PHE A 89 2.68 5.34 -8.30
CA PHE A 89 2.22 4.13 -8.98
C PHE A 89 1.42 4.44 -10.26
N LEU A 90 0.47 5.37 -10.20
CA LEU A 90 -0.33 5.77 -11.35
C LEU A 90 0.53 6.40 -12.46
N ARG A 91 1.51 7.24 -12.11
CA ARG A 91 2.48 7.79 -13.07
C ARG A 91 3.36 6.71 -13.68
N LYS A 92 3.72 5.67 -12.91
CA LYS A 92 4.45 4.52 -13.45
C LYS A 92 3.58 3.74 -14.45
N ILE A 93 2.31 3.47 -14.13
CA ILE A 93 1.37 2.85 -15.08
C ILE A 93 1.24 3.68 -16.35
N ASP A 94 1.05 5.00 -16.23
CA ASP A 94 0.94 5.90 -17.37
C ASP A 94 2.20 5.87 -18.25
N ARG A 95 3.39 5.90 -17.65
CA ARG A 95 4.66 5.77 -18.38
C ARG A 95 4.81 4.41 -19.07
N VAL A 96 4.36 3.32 -18.44
CA VAL A 96 4.35 1.98 -19.06
C VAL A 96 3.39 1.94 -20.24
N GLN A 97 2.19 2.49 -20.08
CA GLN A 97 1.19 2.57 -21.14
C GLN A 97 1.68 3.38 -22.34
N LYS A 98 2.30 4.54 -22.08
CA LYS A 98 2.86 5.44 -23.09
C LYS A 98 4.25 5.04 -23.56
N GLN A 99 4.83 3.96 -23.02
CA GLN A 99 6.18 3.48 -23.31
C GLN A 99 7.28 4.55 -23.15
N VAL A 100 7.11 5.44 -22.17
CA VAL A 100 8.04 6.54 -21.91
C VAL A 100 9.20 6.01 -21.07
N GLY A 101 10.40 5.98 -21.65
CA GLY A 101 11.63 5.58 -20.98
C GLY A 101 12.09 4.17 -21.35
N PRO A 102 13.42 3.90 -21.28
CA PRO A 102 14.03 2.68 -21.81
C PRO A 102 13.50 1.41 -21.12
N ASN A 103 13.28 1.48 -19.81
CA ASN A 103 12.82 0.34 -19.00
C ASN A 103 11.33 -0.03 -19.22
N ASN A 104 10.55 0.82 -19.90
CA ASN A 104 9.13 0.58 -20.12
C ASN A 104 8.82 -0.05 -21.48
N GLN A 105 9.79 -0.03 -22.41
CA GLN A 105 9.66 -0.62 -23.75
C GLN A 105 9.45 -2.14 -23.69
N LYS A 106 10.03 -2.82 -22.69
CA LYS A 106 9.88 -4.28 -22.47
C LYS A 106 8.43 -4.73 -22.23
N TYR A 107 7.53 -3.80 -21.93
CA TYR A 107 6.12 -4.11 -21.69
C TYR A 107 5.21 -3.85 -22.89
N GLU A 108 5.74 -3.44 -24.06
CA GLU A 108 5.00 -3.30 -25.34
C GLU A 108 3.59 -2.67 -25.22
N GLY A 109 3.41 -1.67 -24.34
CA GLY A 109 2.12 -1.00 -24.11
C GLY A 109 1.07 -1.84 -23.35
N LYS A 110 1.43 -3.04 -22.89
CA LYS A 110 0.58 -3.95 -22.11
C LYS A 110 0.80 -3.70 -20.61
N VAL A 111 0.03 -2.78 -20.04
CA VAL A 111 -0.01 -2.54 -18.59
C VAL A 111 -0.30 -3.82 -17.81
N GLY A 112 -1.15 -4.70 -18.34
CA GLY A 112 -1.45 -5.99 -17.70
C GLY A 112 -0.22 -6.90 -17.57
N ALA A 113 0.68 -6.91 -18.56
CA ALA A 113 1.92 -7.67 -18.47
C ALA A 113 2.82 -7.09 -17.37
N TYR A 114 2.95 -5.77 -17.33
CA TYR A 114 3.69 -5.07 -16.28
C TYR A 114 3.18 -5.43 -14.87
N LEU A 115 1.88 -5.29 -14.61
CA LEU A 115 1.29 -5.61 -13.31
C LEU A 115 1.47 -7.09 -12.92
N PHE A 116 1.38 -7.99 -13.90
CA PHE A 116 1.63 -9.40 -13.68
C PHE A 116 3.09 -9.67 -13.28
N TYR A 117 4.06 -9.01 -13.93
CA TYR A 117 5.47 -9.11 -13.55
C TYR A 117 5.74 -8.54 -12.16
N GLU A 118 5.17 -7.38 -11.83
CA GLU A 118 5.31 -6.78 -10.49
C GLU A 118 4.74 -7.70 -9.40
N LEU A 119 3.56 -8.29 -9.64
CA LEU A 119 2.98 -9.26 -8.72
C LEU A 119 3.87 -10.49 -8.54
N LEU A 120 4.41 -11.04 -9.63
CA LEU A 120 5.31 -12.19 -9.57
C LEU A 120 6.60 -11.85 -8.81
N SER A 121 7.19 -10.69 -9.06
CA SER A 121 8.36 -10.23 -8.32
C SER A 121 8.03 -10.01 -6.84
N GLY A 122 6.87 -9.43 -6.51
CA GLY A 122 6.37 -9.33 -5.14
C GLY A 122 6.27 -10.69 -4.44
N LEU A 123 5.74 -11.71 -5.10
CA LEU A 123 5.66 -13.07 -4.56
C LEU A 123 7.05 -13.70 -4.37
N ARG A 124 7.99 -13.51 -5.30
CA ARG A 124 9.37 -13.99 -5.14
C ARG A 124 10.10 -13.30 -4.02
N ILE A 125 9.92 -11.99 -3.89
CA ILE A 125 10.43 -11.18 -2.77
C ILE A 125 9.88 -11.78 -1.48
N ALA A 126 8.55 -11.88 -1.34
CA ALA A 126 7.92 -12.46 -0.15
C ALA A 126 8.42 -13.88 0.18
N SER A 127 8.63 -14.73 -0.84
CA SER A 127 9.19 -16.07 -0.67
C SER A 127 10.64 -16.05 -0.18
N LYS A 128 11.51 -15.23 -0.79
CA LYS A 128 12.90 -15.01 -0.33
C LYS A 128 12.94 -14.50 1.10
N LEU A 129 12.02 -13.59 1.44
CA LEU A 129 11.85 -13.07 2.79
C LEU A 129 11.42 -14.16 3.78
N ALA A 130 10.44 -14.99 3.42
CA ALA A 130 9.98 -16.10 4.26
C ALA A 130 11.09 -17.12 4.58
N THR A 131 12.06 -17.30 3.68
CA THR A 131 13.24 -18.14 3.94
C THR A 131 14.27 -17.53 4.89
N GLU A 132 14.18 -16.22 5.19
CA GLU A 132 15.11 -15.49 6.07
C GLU A 132 14.37 -14.70 7.17
N PRO A 133 13.58 -15.40 8.03
CA PRO A 133 12.65 -14.74 8.95
C PRO A 133 13.33 -13.84 9.98
N ALA A 134 14.57 -14.16 10.37
CA ALA A 134 15.32 -13.43 11.40
C ALA A 134 15.62 -11.96 11.05
N GLN A 135 15.70 -11.62 9.75
CA GLN A 135 15.94 -10.25 9.31
C GLN A 135 14.65 -9.41 9.28
N ILE A 136 13.49 -10.06 9.18
CA ILE A 136 12.19 -9.37 9.01
C ILE A 136 11.44 -9.28 10.33
N THR A 137 11.64 -10.22 11.24
CA THR A 137 11.04 -10.16 12.58
C THR A 137 11.43 -8.88 13.31
N LYS A 138 12.68 -8.41 13.17
CA LYS A 138 13.13 -7.12 13.75
C LYS A 138 12.33 -5.91 13.23
N LEU A 139 11.84 -5.97 12.00
CA LEU A 139 11.01 -4.93 11.37
C LEU A 139 9.55 -5.00 11.81
N LEU A 140 9.01 -6.21 11.97
CA LEU A 140 7.59 -6.43 12.27
C LEU A 140 7.29 -6.35 13.77
N SER A 141 8.27 -6.53 14.64
CA SER A 141 8.06 -6.60 16.08
C SER A 141 8.03 -5.24 16.80
N ASP A 142 8.42 -4.13 16.16
CA ASP A 142 8.46 -2.83 16.84
C ASP A 142 7.38 -1.86 16.30
N PRO A 143 6.40 -1.46 17.14
CA PRO A 143 5.34 -0.53 16.77
C PRO A 143 5.79 0.92 16.51
N ARG A 144 7.04 1.27 16.80
CA ARG A 144 7.63 2.60 16.52
C ARG A 144 8.39 2.67 15.19
N THR A 145 8.48 1.55 14.47
CA THR A 145 9.17 1.50 13.18
C THR A 145 8.34 2.25 12.13
N PRO A 146 8.93 3.15 11.32
CA PRO A 146 8.23 3.82 10.23
C PRO A 146 7.53 2.79 9.35
N THR A 147 6.25 3.00 9.06
CA THR A 147 5.47 1.99 8.34
C THR A 147 5.74 2.16 6.85
N LEU A 148 6.19 1.08 6.21
CA LEU A 148 6.28 1.01 4.74
C LEU A 148 4.90 0.85 4.08
N VAL A 149 3.89 0.51 4.88
CA VAL A 149 2.50 0.31 4.45
C VAL A 149 1.92 1.49 3.66
N PRO A 150 2.00 2.75 4.13
CA PRO A 150 1.56 3.89 3.33
C PRO A 150 2.34 4.05 2.02
N HIS A 151 3.57 3.54 1.92
CA HIS A 151 4.37 3.57 0.69
C HIS A 151 4.13 2.35 -0.22
N ALA A 152 3.24 1.43 0.16
CA ALA A 152 3.04 0.19 -0.58
C ALA A 152 2.72 0.42 -2.06
N PRO A 153 1.86 1.38 -2.47
CA PRO A 153 1.62 1.61 -3.89
C PRO A 153 2.89 1.95 -4.69
N ALA A 154 3.74 2.86 -4.18
CA ALA A 154 5.00 3.22 -4.85
C ALA A 154 6.01 2.07 -4.84
N ILE A 155 6.06 1.27 -3.77
CA ILE A 155 6.91 0.08 -3.70
C ILE A 155 6.45 -0.95 -4.74
N LEU A 156 5.14 -1.17 -4.87
CA LEU A 156 4.54 -2.04 -5.90
C LEU A 156 4.90 -1.59 -7.31
N ALA A 157 5.13 -0.29 -7.52
CA ALA A 157 5.52 0.27 -8.81
C ALA A 157 6.94 -0.14 -9.25
N ARG A 158 7.73 -0.78 -8.37
CA ARG A 158 9.17 -1.01 -8.55
C ARG A 158 9.63 -2.39 -8.05
N LEU A 159 8.73 -3.34 -7.80
CA LEU A 159 9.10 -4.65 -7.23
C LEU A 159 10.04 -5.43 -8.15
N ASP A 160 9.85 -5.35 -9.46
CA ASP A 160 10.69 -6.02 -10.44
C ASP A 160 12.18 -5.64 -10.29
N LYS A 161 12.46 -4.37 -10.03
CA LYS A 161 13.82 -3.86 -9.79
C LYS A 161 14.28 -4.07 -8.36
N LEU A 162 13.39 -3.88 -7.39
CA LEU A 162 13.71 -4.13 -5.98
C LEU A 162 14.10 -5.59 -5.73
N GLU A 163 13.58 -6.55 -6.51
CA GLU A 163 13.86 -7.97 -6.38
C GLU A 163 15.36 -8.30 -6.34
N ALA A 164 16.18 -7.61 -7.14
CA ALA A 164 17.62 -7.81 -7.20
C ALA A 164 18.36 -7.25 -5.97
N HIS A 165 17.76 -6.29 -5.28
CA HIS A 165 18.39 -5.51 -4.21
C HIS A 165 17.76 -5.73 -2.83
N VAL A 166 16.82 -6.66 -2.69
CA VAL A 166 16.12 -6.93 -1.42
C VAL A 166 17.07 -7.16 -0.25
N ARG A 167 18.06 -8.05 -0.41
CA ARG A 167 19.01 -8.40 0.66
C ARG A 167 19.82 -7.18 1.14
N PRO A 168 20.52 -6.44 0.26
CA PRO A 168 21.29 -5.29 0.72
C PRO A 168 20.39 -4.16 1.25
N ILE A 169 19.17 -3.96 0.72
CA ILE A 169 18.20 -2.99 1.29
C ILE A 169 17.77 -3.41 2.69
N ILE A 170 17.46 -4.68 2.93
CA ILE A 170 17.11 -5.18 4.26
C ILE A 170 18.26 -4.94 5.22
N LYS A 171 19.49 -5.28 4.83
CA LYS A 171 20.66 -5.16 5.69
C LYS A 171 21.03 -3.71 6.00
N GLY A 172 21.08 -2.84 4.98
CA GLY A 172 21.57 -1.47 5.09
C GLY A 172 20.52 -0.47 5.55
N VAL A 173 19.26 -0.62 5.11
CA VAL A 173 18.19 0.35 5.40
C VAL A 173 17.21 -0.18 6.43
N LEU A 174 16.66 -1.37 6.22
CA LEU A 174 15.49 -1.80 7.00
C LEU A 174 15.87 -2.32 8.40
N ASN A 175 17.02 -2.99 8.53
CA ASN A 175 17.51 -3.44 9.84
C ASN A 175 18.00 -2.29 10.73
N ASP A 176 18.30 -1.12 10.15
CA ASP A 176 18.67 0.09 10.89
C ASP A 176 17.51 1.09 10.94
N ARG A 177 17.03 1.36 12.16
CA ARG A 177 15.89 2.24 12.36
C ARG A 177 16.20 3.70 12.03
N GLN A 178 17.43 4.13 12.23
CA GLN A 178 17.84 5.50 11.95
C GLN A 178 17.84 5.74 10.45
N HIS A 179 18.38 4.79 9.67
CA HIS A 179 18.32 4.86 8.20
C HIS A 179 16.89 4.87 7.70
N LEU A 180 16.05 3.93 8.14
CA LEU A 180 14.66 3.89 7.71
C LEU A 180 13.89 5.18 8.12
N ALA A 181 14.10 5.71 9.32
CA ALA A 181 13.45 6.95 9.76
C ALA A 181 13.90 8.18 8.96
N SER A 182 15.16 8.20 8.49
CA SER A 182 15.69 9.27 7.65
C SER A 182 15.19 9.18 6.19
N ILE A 183 14.99 7.96 5.68
CA ILE A 183 14.61 7.70 4.29
C ILE A 183 13.10 7.78 4.09
N GLU A 184 12.29 7.30 5.05
CA GLU A 184 10.82 7.23 4.94
C GLU A 184 10.16 8.53 4.43
N PRO A 185 10.53 9.73 4.91
CA PRO A 185 9.92 10.98 4.44
C PRO A 185 10.12 11.26 2.95
N TYR A 186 11.17 10.70 2.35
CA TYR A 186 11.57 10.89 0.95
C TYR A 186 11.33 9.65 0.09
N LEU A 187 10.81 8.57 0.68
CA LEU A 187 10.74 7.26 0.03
C LEU A 187 9.93 7.28 -1.28
N ASP A 188 8.81 7.99 -1.32
CA ASP A 188 8.00 8.12 -2.54
C ASP A 188 8.76 8.86 -3.66
N GLU A 189 9.56 9.88 -3.32
CA GLU A 189 10.37 10.62 -4.29
C GLU A 189 11.52 9.76 -4.82
N ILE A 190 12.16 9.00 -3.92
CA ILE A 190 13.19 8.00 -4.27
C ILE A 190 12.59 6.96 -5.22
N LEU A 191 11.39 6.43 -4.92
CA LEU A 191 10.73 5.41 -5.73
C LEU A 191 10.25 5.94 -7.10
N GLU A 192 9.86 7.22 -7.17
CA GLU A 192 9.53 7.90 -8.42
C GLU A 192 10.75 7.91 -9.37
N ARG A 193 11.94 8.18 -8.81
CA ARG A 193 13.23 8.28 -9.51
C ARG A 193 14.05 6.98 -9.49
N PHE A 194 13.43 5.87 -9.10
CA PHE A 194 14.18 4.63 -8.85
C PHE A 194 14.94 4.11 -10.07
N ASP A 195 14.44 4.34 -11.28
CA ASP A 195 15.14 3.96 -12.52
C ASP A 195 16.52 4.62 -12.65
N ASP A 196 16.67 5.84 -12.12
CA ASP A 196 17.93 6.59 -12.12
C ASP A 196 18.83 6.21 -10.94
N ILE A 197 18.24 5.75 -9.83
CA ILE A 197 18.93 5.43 -8.58
C ILE A 197 19.43 3.98 -8.57
N GLU A 198 18.68 3.05 -9.14
CA GLU A 198 18.96 1.60 -9.19
C GLU A 198 20.44 1.29 -9.55
N PRO A 199 21.04 1.90 -10.60
CA PRO A 199 22.42 1.60 -10.96
C PRO A 199 23.45 1.99 -9.88
N HIS A 200 23.13 2.96 -9.04
CA HIS A 200 24.00 3.47 -7.97
C HIS A 200 23.70 2.83 -6.61
N LEU A 201 22.62 2.06 -6.51
CA LEU A 201 22.14 1.49 -5.25
C LEU A 201 23.19 0.64 -4.51
N PRO A 202 24.02 -0.20 -5.17
CA PRO A 202 25.08 -0.93 -4.47
C PRO A 202 26.04 -0.01 -3.70
N TRP A 203 26.52 1.06 -4.36
CA TRP A 203 27.43 2.03 -3.74
C TRP A 203 26.74 2.81 -2.62
N ILE A 204 25.48 3.22 -2.81
CA ILE A 204 24.71 3.93 -1.78
C ILE A 204 24.57 3.06 -0.53
N LEU A 205 24.21 1.79 -0.69
CA LEU A 205 23.99 0.86 0.43
C LEU A 205 25.29 0.50 1.17
N GLU A 206 26.43 0.55 0.48
CA GLU A 206 27.76 0.37 1.10
C GLU A 206 28.21 1.59 1.92
N ASN A 207 27.72 2.79 1.58
CA ASN A 207 28.16 4.05 2.19
C ASN A 207 27.05 4.76 2.98
N ILE A 208 25.95 4.07 3.27
CA ILE A 208 24.76 4.68 3.86
C ILE A 208 25.02 5.32 5.24
N ASP A 209 25.97 4.77 6.01
CA ASP A 209 26.37 5.31 7.32
C ASP A 209 27.07 6.68 7.22
N ALA A 210 27.57 7.05 6.05
CA ALA A 210 28.39 8.24 5.81
C ALA A 210 27.66 9.35 5.04
N LEU A 211 26.39 9.13 4.65
CA LEU A 211 25.55 10.05 3.88
C LEU A 211 24.59 10.82 4.79
#